data_AF-D4XHE6-F1
#
_entry.id   AF-D4XHE6-F1
#
_cell.length_a   1.000
_cell.length_b   1.000
_cell.length_c   1.000
_cell.angle_alpha   90.00
_cell.angle_beta   90.00
_cell.angle_gamma   90.00
#
_symmetry.space_group_name_H-M   'P 1'
#
loop_
_entity.id
_entity.type
_entity.pdbx_description
1 polymer ?
#
loop_
_entity_poly.entity_id
_entity_poly.type
_entity_poly.pdbx_seq_one_letter_code
_entity_poly.pdbx_strand_id
1 'polypeptide(L)'
;PTTGKRVREYIGAYPALRLADAREKAAQRKTLVAQGVSPDAASVLLQEQAETPTTVGDLYDTWYSKHVDRNRSSESDKASIKSRFENYVRPRIGDIPLSKIRRGQLMVVIDAARDANRMRTANLLLGELGQMFRYAAAREWIQGDPTAAITRKDAGGQDKESDRVLDDAEIVLLRDILATPPESKSRYYTATRRVLPIHSGPFGYL
;
A
#
# COMPACT_ATOMS: atom_id res chain seq x y z
N PRO A 1 -0.92 -0.23 -41.83
CA PRO A 1 -2.40 -0.33 -41.82
C PRO A 1 -2.90 -1.38 -42.82
N THR A 2 -3.06 -2.61 -42.34
CA THR A 2 -2.99 -3.87 -43.11
C THR A 2 -4.14 -4.12 -44.10
N THR A 3 -5.20 -3.31 -44.10
CA THR A 3 -6.39 -3.51 -44.97
C THR A 3 -6.84 -2.28 -45.75
N GLY A 4 -6.26 -1.09 -45.55
CA GLY A 4 -6.62 0.15 -46.27
C GLY A 4 -8.07 0.67 -46.06
N LYS A 5 -8.87 -0.02 -45.24
CA LYS A 5 -10.27 0.34 -44.96
C LYS A 5 -10.36 1.48 -43.94
N ARG A 6 -11.30 2.40 -44.16
CA ARG A 6 -11.60 3.49 -43.24
C ARG A 6 -12.28 2.95 -41.97
N VAL A 7 -11.66 3.16 -40.81
CA VAL A 7 -12.23 2.86 -39.49
C VAL A 7 -12.72 4.15 -38.83
N ARG A 8 -13.89 4.12 -38.19
CA ARG A 8 -14.40 5.22 -37.36
C ARG A 8 -14.45 4.73 -35.91
N GLU A 9 -13.83 5.47 -35.00
CA GLU A 9 -13.80 5.14 -33.57
C GLU A 9 -14.53 6.22 -32.78
N TYR A 10 -15.30 5.80 -31.78
CA TYR A 10 -15.95 6.70 -30.84
C TYR A 10 -15.01 7.03 -29.67
N ILE A 11 -14.76 8.32 -29.45
CA ILE A 11 -13.79 8.79 -28.44
C ILE A 11 -14.50 9.27 -27.15
N GLY A 12 -15.77 9.67 -27.24
CA GLY A 12 -16.58 10.13 -26.10
C GLY A 12 -17.70 11.09 -26.52
N ALA A 13 -18.62 11.35 -25.59
CA ALA A 13 -19.75 12.28 -25.77
C ALA A 13 -19.47 13.63 -25.09
N TYR A 14 -19.93 14.70 -25.74
CA TYR A 14 -20.01 16.02 -25.12
C TYR A 14 -21.26 16.09 -24.21
N PRO A 15 -21.23 16.73 -23.02
CA PRO A 15 -20.14 17.52 -22.45
C PRO A 15 -19.16 16.75 -21.54
N ALA A 16 -19.34 15.44 -21.37
CA ALA A 16 -18.48 14.62 -20.50
C ALA A 16 -17.00 14.61 -20.95
N LEU A 17 -16.74 14.73 -22.25
CA LEU A 17 -15.41 14.94 -22.82
C LEU A 17 -15.29 16.37 -23.37
N ARG A 18 -14.30 17.13 -22.87
CA ARG A 18 -14.03 18.47 -23.39
C ARG A 18 -13.41 18.40 -24.78
N LEU A 19 -13.67 19.41 -25.61
CA LEU A 19 -13.13 19.47 -26.98
C LEU A 19 -11.60 19.46 -27.03
N ALA A 20 -10.92 20.00 -26.01
CA ALA A 20 -9.46 19.97 -25.90
C ALA A 20 -8.96 18.52 -25.74
N ASP A 21 -9.46 17.80 -24.73
CA ASP A 21 -9.09 16.41 -24.44
C ASP A 21 -9.42 15.48 -25.61
N ALA A 22 -10.54 15.72 -26.31
CA ALA A 22 -10.91 14.96 -27.51
C ALA A 22 -9.88 15.10 -28.64
N ARG A 23 -9.33 16.31 -28.83
CA ARG A 23 -8.28 16.56 -29.83
C ARG A 23 -6.97 15.87 -29.46
N GLU A 24 -6.59 15.91 -28.19
CA GLU A 24 -5.39 15.25 -27.70
C GLU A 24 -5.48 13.73 -27.86
N LYS A 25 -6.59 13.13 -27.44
CA LYS A 25 -6.89 11.70 -27.63
C LYS A 25 -6.91 11.28 -29.11
N ALA A 26 -7.36 12.16 -30.01
CA ALA A 26 -7.32 11.91 -31.45
C ALA A 26 -5.90 12.02 -32.02
N ALA A 27 -5.09 12.95 -31.52
CA ALA A 27 -3.69 13.10 -31.90
C ALA A 27 -2.88 11.86 -31.53
N GLN A 28 -2.98 11.40 -30.28
CA GLN A 28 -2.28 10.19 -29.79
C GLN A 28 -2.54 8.96 -30.68
N ARG A 29 -3.81 8.69 -31.01
CA ARG A 29 -4.20 7.60 -31.92
C ARG A 29 -3.62 7.78 -33.33
N LYS A 30 -3.65 9.00 -33.87
CA LYS A 30 -3.06 9.29 -35.20
C LYS A 30 -1.56 9.00 -35.20
N THR A 31 -0.85 9.30 -34.12
CA THR A 31 0.58 9.00 -33.98
C THR A 31 0.84 7.49 -34.05
N LEU A 32 0.05 6.68 -33.34
CA LEU A 32 0.16 5.22 -33.37
C LEU A 32 -0.16 4.65 -34.77
N VAL A 33 -1.20 5.18 -35.43
CA VAL A 33 -1.54 4.78 -36.80
C VAL A 33 -0.43 5.13 -37.79
N ALA A 34 0.21 6.30 -37.62
CA ALA A 34 1.36 6.70 -38.42
C ALA A 34 2.58 5.78 -38.20
N GLN A 35 2.73 5.21 -37.01
CA GLN A 35 3.74 4.17 -36.70
C GLN A 35 3.36 2.79 -37.25
N GLY A 36 2.25 2.67 -37.98
CA GLY A 36 1.83 1.43 -38.65
C GLY A 36 0.86 0.56 -37.85
N VAL A 37 0.54 0.94 -36.61
CA VAL A 37 -0.43 0.24 -35.74
C VAL A 37 -1.84 0.38 -36.34
N SER A 38 -2.64 -0.69 -36.32
CA SER A 38 -4.04 -0.60 -36.75
C SER A 38 -4.86 0.26 -35.77
N PRO A 39 -5.94 0.94 -36.19
CA PRO A 39 -6.78 1.74 -35.28
C PRO A 39 -7.31 0.93 -34.09
N ASP A 40 -7.69 -0.33 -34.31
CA ASP A 40 -8.19 -1.21 -33.25
C ASP A 40 -7.07 -1.64 -32.28
N ALA A 41 -5.86 -1.90 -32.78
CA ALA A 41 -4.73 -2.18 -31.90
C ALA A 41 -4.29 -0.91 -31.14
N ALA A 42 -4.39 0.27 -31.76
CA ALA A 42 -4.07 1.53 -31.09
C ALA A 42 -5.03 1.84 -29.94
N SER A 43 -6.34 1.54 -30.09
CA SER A 43 -7.31 1.73 -29.01
C SER A 43 -7.07 0.78 -27.85
N VAL A 44 -6.77 -0.50 -28.13
CA VAL A 44 -6.40 -1.50 -27.11
C VAL A 44 -5.12 -1.08 -26.37
N LEU A 45 -4.05 -0.70 -27.10
CA LEU A 45 -2.79 -0.26 -26.48
C LEU A 45 -2.97 0.97 -25.59
N LEU A 46 -3.78 1.94 -26.00
CA LEU A 46 -4.06 3.13 -25.18
C LEU A 46 -4.89 2.80 -23.93
N GLN A 47 -5.80 1.83 -24.02
CA GLN A 47 -6.54 1.33 -22.85
C GLN A 47 -5.60 0.61 -21.88
N GLU A 48 -4.76 -0.29 -22.39
CA GLU A 48 -3.77 -1.00 -21.58
C GLU A 48 -2.80 -0.05 -20.89
N GLN A 49 -2.32 0.99 -21.59
CA GLN A 49 -1.47 2.03 -21.01
C GLN A 49 -2.18 2.83 -19.91
N ALA A 50 -3.47 3.13 -20.09
CA ALA A 50 -4.25 3.85 -19.09
C ALA A 50 -4.53 3.00 -17.83
N GLU A 51 -4.61 1.68 -17.97
CA GLU A 51 -4.79 0.75 -16.85
C GLU A 51 -3.49 0.31 -16.17
N THR A 52 -2.35 0.54 -16.82
CA THR A 52 -1.05 0.16 -16.29
C THR A 52 -0.58 1.19 -15.26
N PRO A 53 -0.37 0.78 -13.99
CA PRO A 53 0.15 1.70 -12.98
C PRO A 53 1.57 2.16 -13.35
N THR A 54 1.83 3.46 -13.21
CA THR A 54 3.13 4.05 -13.57
C THR A 54 4.08 4.11 -12.38
N THR A 55 3.53 4.44 -11.21
CA THR A 55 4.25 4.57 -9.95
C THR A 55 3.91 3.46 -8.96
N VAL A 56 4.71 3.32 -7.90
CA VAL A 56 4.38 2.41 -6.79
C VAL A 56 3.08 2.82 -6.11
N GLY A 57 2.78 4.12 -6.02
CA GLY A 57 1.51 4.65 -5.52
C GLY A 57 0.33 4.17 -6.35
N ASP A 58 0.39 4.33 -7.67
CA ASP A 58 -0.67 3.88 -8.58
C ASP A 58 -0.85 2.36 -8.50
N LEU A 59 0.25 1.62 -8.39
CA LEU A 59 0.23 0.18 -8.24
C LEU A 59 -0.49 -0.21 -6.95
N TYR A 60 -0.19 0.46 -5.85
CA TYR A 60 -0.88 0.24 -4.59
C TYR A 60 -2.36 0.54 -4.70
N ASP A 61 -2.77 1.68 -5.27
CA ASP A 61 -4.19 2.05 -5.38
C ASP A 61 -4.96 1.01 -6.23
N THR A 62 -4.32 0.53 -7.29
CA THR A 62 -4.86 -0.53 -8.15
C THR A 62 -4.93 -1.88 -7.43
N TRP A 63 -3.87 -2.26 -6.72
CA TRP A 63 -3.82 -3.51 -5.96
C TRP A 63 -4.81 -3.49 -4.79
N TYR A 64 -4.90 -2.39 -4.05
CA TYR A 64 -5.80 -2.25 -2.92
C TYR A 64 -7.26 -2.41 -3.36
N SER A 65 -7.68 -1.63 -4.37
CA SER A 65 -9.06 -1.68 -4.88
C SER A 65 -9.42 -3.03 -5.53
N LYS A 66 -8.53 -3.60 -6.35
CA LYS A 66 -8.83 -4.82 -7.11
C LYS A 66 -8.53 -6.12 -6.36
N HIS A 67 -7.70 -6.10 -5.33
CA HIS A 67 -7.27 -7.32 -4.61
C HIS A 67 -7.65 -7.28 -3.13
N VAL A 68 -7.24 -6.24 -2.39
CA VAL A 68 -7.48 -6.17 -0.94
C VAL A 68 -8.97 -6.04 -0.63
N ASP A 69 -9.67 -5.11 -1.29
CA ASP A 69 -11.09 -4.86 -1.02
C ASP A 69 -11.98 -6.06 -1.32
N ARG A 70 -11.60 -6.87 -2.30
CA ARG A 70 -12.36 -8.05 -2.74
C ARG A 70 -12.05 -9.30 -1.93
N ASN A 71 -10.80 -9.48 -1.50
CA ASN A 71 -10.35 -10.74 -0.91
C ASN A 71 -10.26 -10.71 0.62
N ARG A 72 -10.28 -9.53 1.25
CA ARG A 72 -10.28 -9.39 2.70
C ARG A 72 -11.69 -9.07 3.20
N SER A 73 -12.20 -9.88 4.12
CA SER A 73 -13.53 -9.67 4.71
C SER A 73 -13.53 -8.69 5.88
N SER A 74 -12.40 -8.56 6.58
CA SER A 74 -12.29 -7.70 7.77
C SER A 74 -11.95 -6.26 7.40
N GLU A 75 -12.83 -5.32 7.74
CA GLU A 75 -12.60 -3.89 7.52
C GLU A 75 -11.42 -3.36 8.37
N SER A 76 -11.21 -3.93 9.57
CA SER A 76 -10.07 -3.55 10.42
C SER A 76 -8.73 -3.97 9.81
N ASP A 77 -8.69 -5.09 9.09
CA ASP A 77 -7.49 -5.57 8.39
C ASP A 77 -7.18 -4.64 7.20
N LYS A 78 -8.19 -4.31 6.40
CA LYS A 78 -8.08 -3.34 5.29
C LYS A 78 -7.56 -1.98 5.77
N ALA A 79 -8.17 -1.44 6.83
CA ALA A 79 -7.72 -0.17 7.44
C ALA A 79 -6.28 -0.25 7.96
N SER A 80 -5.87 -1.38 8.51
CA SER A 80 -4.50 -1.60 8.99
C SER A 80 -3.47 -1.68 7.85
N ILE A 81 -3.82 -2.31 6.73
CA ILE A 81 -3.00 -2.33 5.51
C ILE A 81 -2.85 -0.91 4.97
N LYS A 82 -3.97 -0.19 4.85
CA LYS A 82 -3.98 1.20 4.37
C LYS A 82 -3.12 2.12 5.22
N SER A 83 -3.29 2.06 6.55
CA SER A 83 -2.50 2.84 7.49
C SER A 83 -0.99 2.59 7.34
N ARG A 84 -0.57 1.33 7.16
CA ARG A 84 0.85 1.01 6.97
C ARG A 84 1.39 1.51 5.64
N PHE A 85 0.60 1.42 4.58
CA PHE A 85 0.99 1.98 3.29
C PHE A 85 1.19 3.50 3.39
N GLU A 86 0.22 4.23 3.94
CA GLU A 86 0.27 5.69 4.07
C GLU A 86 1.43 6.16 4.96
N ASN A 87 1.72 5.45 6.05
CA ASN A 87 2.76 5.87 7.00
C ASN A 87 4.19 5.49 6.55
N TYR A 88 4.35 4.33 5.90
CA TYR A 88 5.67 3.79 5.61
C TYR A 88 6.03 3.86 4.12
N VAL A 89 5.10 3.46 3.25
CA VAL A 89 5.39 3.21 1.83
C VAL A 89 5.23 4.48 0.99
N ARG A 90 4.05 5.11 1.03
CA ARG A 90 3.71 6.29 0.24
C ARG A 90 4.73 7.43 0.37
N PRO A 91 5.16 7.86 1.57
CA PRO A 91 6.10 8.98 1.72
C PRO A 91 7.53 8.67 1.26
N ARG A 92 7.88 7.39 1.03
CA ARG A 92 9.26 6.98 0.70
C ARG A 92 9.42 6.53 -0.74
N ILE A 93 8.48 5.72 -1.22
CA ILE A 93 8.58 5.08 -2.53
C ILE A 93 7.34 5.30 -3.41
N GLY A 94 6.30 5.97 -2.93
CA GLY A 94 5.04 6.15 -3.65
C GLY A 94 5.21 6.76 -5.04
N ASP A 95 6.00 7.82 -5.16
CA ASP A 95 6.20 8.54 -6.42
C ASP A 95 7.25 7.89 -7.35
N ILE A 96 7.84 6.77 -6.94
CA ILE A 96 8.89 6.11 -7.72
C ILE A 96 8.25 5.34 -8.87
N PRO A 97 8.73 5.49 -10.12
CA PRO A 97 8.27 4.70 -11.24
C PRO A 97 8.54 3.21 -11.04
N LEU A 98 7.61 2.34 -11.44
CA LEU A 98 7.77 0.88 -11.32
C LEU A 98 9.01 0.36 -12.05
N SER A 99 9.41 0.98 -13.15
CA SER A 99 10.62 0.62 -13.90
C SER A 99 11.94 0.92 -13.17
N LYS A 100 11.89 1.79 -12.15
CA LYS A 100 13.07 2.24 -11.39
C LYS A 100 13.12 1.68 -9.97
N ILE A 101 12.07 0.98 -9.54
CA ILE A 101 12.03 0.42 -8.19
C ILE A 101 13.14 -0.62 -8.00
N ARG A 102 13.86 -0.53 -6.87
CA ARG A 102 14.96 -1.44 -6.55
C ARG A 102 14.81 -1.99 -5.14
N ARG A 103 15.43 -3.13 -4.89
CA ARG A 103 15.51 -3.77 -3.56
C ARG A 103 15.95 -2.80 -2.46
N GLY A 104 16.93 -1.95 -2.72
CA GLY A 104 17.41 -0.97 -1.74
C GLY A 104 16.32 -0.01 -1.25
N GLN A 105 15.40 0.41 -2.13
CA GLN A 105 14.30 1.30 -1.76
C GLN A 105 13.24 0.60 -0.91
N LEU A 106 13.03 -0.70 -1.14
CA LEU A 106 12.18 -1.53 -0.28
C LEU A 106 12.77 -1.67 1.12
N MET A 107 14.09 -1.86 1.22
CA MET A 107 14.77 -1.93 2.53
C MET A 107 14.61 -0.61 3.31
N VAL A 108 14.69 0.55 2.66
CA VAL A 108 14.44 1.85 3.32
C VAL A 108 13.04 1.92 3.97
N VAL A 109 12.03 1.31 3.36
CA VAL A 109 10.67 1.24 3.94
C VAL A 109 10.62 0.31 5.15
N ILE A 110 11.28 -0.84 5.04
CA ILE A 110 11.34 -1.86 6.11
C ILE A 110 12.14 -1.33 7.30
N ASP A 111 13.31 -0.73 7.05
CA ASP A 111 14.20 -0.15 8.05
C ASP A 111 13.51 0.98 8.81
N ALA A 112 12.69 1.80 8.17
CA ALA A 112 11.89 2.81 8.87
C ALA A 112 10.96 2.23 9.95
N ALA A 113 10.43 1.02 9.75
CA ALA A 113 9.64 0.34 10.78
C ALA A 113 10.53 -0.28 11.88
N ARG A 114 11.73 -0.75 11.52
CA ARG A 114 12.71 -1.28 12.46
C ARG A 114 13.26 -0.19 13.38
N ASP A 115 13.58 0.97 12.82
CA ASP A 115 14.08 2.15 13.54
C ASP A 115 13.03 2.66 14.56
N ALA A 116 11.74 2.49 14.24
CA ALA A 116 10.64 2.77 15.17
C ALA A 116 10.40 1.65 16.21
N ASN A 117 11.29 0.65 16.28
CA ASN A 117 11.18 -0.55 17.11
C ASN A 117 9.88 -1.35 16.87
N ARG A 118 9.37 -1.36 15.62
CA ARG A 118 8.15 -2.07 15.21
C ARG A 118 8.47 -3.27 14.32
N MET A 119 9.14 -4.28 14.90
CA MET A 119 9.61 -5.47 14.17
C MET A 119 8.49 -6.25 13.48
N ARG A 120 7.36 -6.47 14.16
CA ARG A 120 6.18 -7.10 13.54
C ARG A 120 5.67 -6.30 12.34
N THR A 121 5.66 -4.97 12.43
CA THR A 121 5.25 -4.10 11.32
C THR A 121 6.20 -4.23 10.14
N ALA A 122 7.51 -4.33 10.37
CA ALA A 122 8.49 -4.58 9.31
C ALA A 122 8.23 -5.91 8.57
N ASN A 123 7.92 -6.98 9.30
CA ASN A 123 7.56 -8.28 8.72
C ASN A 123 6.28 -8.20 7.88
N LEU A 124 5.25 -7.51 8.39
CA LEU A 124 4.01 -7.38 7.65
C LEU A 124 4.16 -6.49 6.40
N LEU A 125 4.95 -5.43 6.47
CA LEU A 125 5.29 -4.58 5.33
C LEU A 125 5.97 -5.40 4.22
N LEU A 126 6.94 -6.24 4.56
CA LEU A 126 7.57 -7.15 3.59
C LEU A 126 6.53 -8.06 2.92
N GLY A 127 5.63 -8.66 3.71
CA GLY A 127 4.58 -9.53 3.19
C GLY A 127 3.58 -8.83 2.26
N GLU A 128 3.23 -7.58 2.57
CA GLU A 128 2.31 -6.75 1.77
C GLU A 128 2.96 -6.24 0.50
N LEU A 129 4.19 -5.72 0.58
CA LEU A 129 4.97 -5.32 -0.58
C LEU A 129 5.16 -6.51 -1.52
N GLY A 130 5.51 -7.69 -0.99
CA GLY A 130 5.65 -8.89 -1.81
C GLY A 130 4.34 -9.34 -2.45
N GLN A 131 3.19 -9.18 -1.80
CA GLN A 131 1.88 -9.44 -2.43
C GLN A 131 1.60 -8.45 -3.58
N MET A 132 1.86 -7.17 -3.34
CA MET A 132 1.64 -6.10 -4.31
C MET A 132 2.54 -6.24 -5.54
N PHE A 133 3.84 -6.51 -5.37
CA PHE A 133 4.76 -6.67 -6.50
C PHE A 133 4.54 -7.98 -7.27
N ARG A 134 4.16 -9.08 -6.60
CA ARG A 134 3.73 -10.30 -7.30
C ARG A 134 2.43 -10.07 -8.10
N TYR A 135 1.51 -9.27 -7.57
CA TYR A 135 0.30 -8.88 -8.30
C TYR A 135 0.62 -8.10 -9.58
N ALA A 136 1.62 -7.21 -9.52
CA ALA A 136 2.13 -6.48 -10.68
C ALA A 136 2.86 -7.40 -11.68
N ALA A 137 3.73 -8.29 -11.18
CA ALA A 137 4.49 -9.21 -12.01
C ALA A 137 3.57 -10.18 -12.78
N ALA A 138 2.50 -10.67 -12.14
CA ALA A 138 1.51 -11.52 -12.79
C ALA A 138 0.73 -10.82 -13.93
N ARG A 139 0.82 -9.49 -14.03
CA ARG A 139 0.23 -8.68 -15.10
C ARG A 139 1.28 -8.08 -16.03
N GLU A 140 2.53 -8.52 -15.89
CA GLU A 140 3.66 -8.04 -16.68
C GLU A 140 3.92 -6.53 -16.59
N TRP A 141 3.40 -5.86 -15.55
CA TRP A 141 3.66 -4.44 -15.28
C TRP A 141 5.09 -4.19 -14.78
N ILE A 142 5.74 -5.24 -14.26
CA ILE A 142 7.13 -5.23 -13.84
C ILE A 142 7.80 -6.52 -14.32
N GLN A 143 9.07 -6.42 -14.72
CA GLN A 143 9.84 -7.56 -15.26
C GLN A 143 10.20 -8.62 -14.21
N GLY A 144 10.16 -8.28 -12.92
CA GLY A 144 10.49 -9.20 -11.85
C GLY A 144 10.12 -8.64 -10.49
N ASP A 145 9.97 -9.54 -9.50
CA ASP A 145 9.62 -9.16 -8.13
C ASP A 145 10.87 -8.65 -7.37
N PRO A 146 10.94 -7.36 -7.02
CA PRO A 146 12.09 -6.79 -6.30
C PRO A 146 12.16 -7.25 -4.83
N THR A 147 11.12 -7.91 -4.31
CA THR A 147 11.06 -8.43 -2.93
C THR A 147 11.56 -9.87 -2.81
N ALA A 148 11.75 -10.59 -3.92
CA ALA A 148 12.05 -12.03 -3.92
C ALA A 148 13.33 -12.41 -3.15
N ALA A 149 14.31 -11.51 -3.10
CA ALA A 149 15.58 -11.73 -2.40
C ALA A 149 15.59 -11.23 -0.95
N ILE A 150 14.49 -10.65 -0.45
CA ILE A 150 14.38 -10.15 0.93
C ILE A 150 13.70 -11.24 1.76
N THR A 151 14.37 -11.71 2.79
CA THR A 151 13.81 -12.71 3.70
C THR A 151 13.25 -12.07 4.96
N ARG A 152 12.48 -12.84 5.72
CA ARG A 152 11.98 -12.39 7.03
C ARG A 152 13.11 -11.97 7.98
N LYS A 153 14.29 -12.59 7.89
CA LYS A 153 15.47 -12.26 8.70
C LYS A 153 16.01 -10.87 8.39
N ASP A 154 15.89 -10.44 7.13
CA ASP A 154 16.33 -9.12 6.68
C ASP A 154 15.32 -8.01 7.06
N ALA A 155 14.10 -8.39 7.44
CA ALA A 155 13.06 -7.49 7.91
C ALA A 155 12.98 -7.44 9.45
N GLY A 156 11.89 -7.94 10.04
CA GLY A 156 11.66 -7.90 11.49
C GLY A 156 12.13 -9.16 12.23
N GLY A 157 12.56 -10.20 11.53
CA GLY A 157 12.99 -11.45 12.15
C GLY A 157 11.83 -12.25 12.75
N GLN A 158 12.11 -13.01 13.82
CA GLN A 158 11.11 -13.77 14.55
C GLN A 158 10.25 -12.82 15.39
N ASP A 159 8.93 -12.97 15.31
CA ASP A 159 8.02 -12.20 16.15
C ASP A 159 8.21 -12.67 17.60
N LYS A 160 8.53 -11.72 18.49
CA LYS A 160 8.59 -11.97 19.93
C LYS A 160 7.29 -11.50 20.56
N GLU A 161 6.57 -12.43 21.18
CA GLU A 161 5.44 -12.08 22.04
C GLU A 161 5.97 -11.55 23.37
N SER A 162 5.27 -10.57 23.95
CA SER A 162 5.61 -10.03 25.25
C SER A 162 4.88 -10.83 26.33
N ASP A 163 5.63 -11.50 27.20
CA ASP A 163 5.07 -12.35 28.27
C ASP A 163 4.57 -11.56 29.49
N ARG A 164 4.68 -10.22 29.47
CA ARG A 164 4.22 -9.37 30.58
C ARG A 164 2.70 -9.43 30.69
N VAL A 165 2.21 -10.03 31.76
CA VAL A 165 0.81 -9.97 32.19
C VAL A 165 0.65 -8.90 33.27
N LEU A 166 -0.56 -8.36 33.42
CA LEU A 166 -0.89 -7.50 34.55
C LEU A 166 -0.88 -8.34 35.83
N ASP A 167 -0.18 -7.86 36.87
CA ASP A 167 -0.29 -8.46 38.19
C ASP A 167 -1.59 -8.04 38.91
N ASP A 168 -1.91 -8.71 40.01
CA ASP A 168 -3.15 -8.46 40.76
C ASP A 168 -3.26 -7.00 41.25
N ALA A 169 -2.14 -6.37 41.61
CA ALA A 169 -2.12 -4.98 42.07
C ALA A 169 -2.37 -4.01 40.90
N GLU A 170 -1.79 -4.28 39.74
CA GLU A 170 -2.03 -3.54 38.50
C GLU A 170 -3.48 -3.70 38.00
N ILE A 171 -4.09 -4.88 38.19
CA ILE A 171 -5.51 -5.10 37.87
C ILE A 171 -6.40 -4.24 38.79
N VAL A 172 -6.11 -4.21 40.09
CA VAL A 172 -6.83 -3.36 41.05
C VAL A 172 -6.66 -1.88 40.69
N LEU A 173 -5.44 -1.46 40.37
CA LEU A 173 -5.15 -0.09 39.94
C LEU A 173 -5.90 0.27 38.66
N LEU A 174 -5.93 -0.63 37.67
CA LEU A 174 -6.67 -0.44 36.43
C LEU A 174 -8.17 -0.29 36.69
N ARG A 175 -8.75 -1.13 37.55
CA ARG A 175 -10.16 -1.04 37.97
C ARG A 175 -10.47 0.34 38.54
N ASP A 176 -9.65 0.81 39.48
CA ASP A 176 -9.88 2.08 40.18
C ASP A 176 -9.72 3.29 39.23
N ILE A 177 -8.76 3.20 38.31
CA ILE A 177 -8.57 4.17 37.23
C ILE A 177 -9.82 4.25 36.33
N LEU A 178 -10.42 3.11 35.98
CA LEU A 178 -11.59 3.04 35.12
C LEU A 178 -12.88 3.46 35.83
N ALA A 179 -12.98 3.25 37.14
CA ALA A 179 -14.12 3.67 37.96
C ALA A 179 -14.20 5.19 38.17
N THR A 180 -13.07 5.90 38.04
CA THR A 180 -13.01 7.34 38.23
C THR A 180 -13.26 8.08 36.91
N PRO A 181 -14.33 8.89 36.77
CA PRO A 181 -14.61 9.62 35.54
C PRO A 181 -13.47 10.60 35.21
N PRO A 182 -13.08 10.76 33.94
CA PRO A 182 -11.95 11.63 33.57
C PRO A 182 -12.29 13.10 33.82
N GLU A 183 -11.33 13.85 34.36
CA GLU A 183 -11.47 15.29 34.65
C GLU A 183 -11.65 16.18 33.41
N SER A 184 -11.30 15.73 32.20
CA SER A 184 -11.58 16.48 30.97
C SER A 184 -11.90 15.61 29.76
N LYS A 185 -12.89 16.04 28.97
CA LYS A 185 -13.31 15.44 27.70
C LYS A 185 -12.51 16.05 26.54
N SER A 186 -11.28 15.58 26.31
CA SER A 186 -10.52 15.95 25.11
C SER A 186 -10.98 15.15 23.88
N ARG A 187 -11.04 15.79 22.70
CA ARG A 187 -11.48 15.21 21.40
C ARG A 187 -10.65 13.99 20.93
N TYR A 188 -9.54 13.68 21.58
CA TYR A 188 -8.61 12.59 21.23
C TYR A 188 -8.49 11.47 22.28
N TYR A 189 -9.38 11.42 23.28
CA TYR A 189 -9.32 10.38 24.32
C TYR A 189 -10.58 9.52 24.44
N THR A 190 -10.48 8.30 23.89
CA THR A 190 -10.78 7.09 24.67
C THR A 190 -9.43 6.54 25.09
N ALA A 191 -9.21 6.33 26.40
CA ALA A 191 -7.94 5.93 27.05
C ALA A 191 -6.86 7.02 27.17
N THR A 192 -7.04 7.91 28.16
CA THR A 192 -5.97 8.71 28.77
C THR A 192 -4.76 7.82 29.01
N ARG A 193 -3.58 8.27 28.60
CA ARG A 193 -2.29 7.63 28.92
C ARG A 193 -2.02 7.79 30.44
N ARG A 194 -2.86 7.19 31.30
CA ARG A 194 -2.53 6.92 32.70
C ARG A 194 -1.60 5.73 32.64
N VAL A 195 -0.30 6.01 32.50
CA VAL A 195 0.75 5.00 32.48
C VAL A 195 0.65 4.26 33.81
N LEU A 196 0.27 2.98 33.76
CA LEU A 196 0.42 2.10 34.93
C LEU A 196 1.90 2.18 35.32
N PRO A 197 2.25 2.54 36.57
CA PRO A 197 3.63 2.50 37.01
C PRO A 197 4.12 1.07 36.78
N ILE A 198 5.20 0.93 36.03
CA ILE A 198 5.84 -0.36 35.79
C ILE A 198 6.35 -0.82 37.15
N HIS A 199 5.62 -1.70 37.83
CA HIS A 199 6.13 -2.34 39.04
C HIS A 199 7.15 -3.38 38.59
N SER A 200 8.43 -3.00 38.52
CA SER A 200 9.54 -3.95 38.52
C SER A 200 9.61 -4.57 39.91
N GLY A 201 8.71 -5.53 40.17
CA GLY A 201 8.74 -6.38 41.37
C GLY A 201 10.02 -7.25 41.38
N PRO A 202 10.39 -7.80 42.55
CA PRO A 202 11.72 -8.37 42.83
C PRO A 202 11.99 -9.72 42.16
N PHE A 203 11.15 -10.18 41.24
CA PHE A 203 11.37 -11.43 40.51
C PHE A 203 12.28 -11.18 39.31
N GLY A 204 13.57 -10.99 39.63
CA GLY A 204 14.65 -11.24 38.68
C GLY A 204 14.64 -12.71 38.31
N TYR A 205 14.18 -13.02 37.10
CA TYR A 205 14.40 -14.32 36.50
C TYR A 205 15.82 -14.33 35.91
N LEU A 206 16.63 -15.25 36.42
CA LEU A 206 17.92 -15.71 35.88
C LEU A 206 17.75 -16.28 34.47
#